data_AF-A0A087ACQ2-F1
#
_entry.id   AF-A0A087ACQ2-F1
#
_cell.length_a   1.000
_cell.length_b   1.000
_cell.length_c   1.000
_cell.angle_alpha   90.00
_cell.angle_beta   90.00
_cell.angle_gamma   90.00
#
_symmetry.space_group_name_H-M   'P 1'
#
loop_
_entity.id
_entity.type
_entity.pdbx_description
1 polymer ?
#
loop_
_entity_poly.entity_id
_entity_poly.type
_entity_poly.pdbx_seq_one_letter_code
_entity_poly.pdbx_strand_id
1 'polypeptide(L)' 'MKQVTSIRYGAEPLVVMPEGDGRYSLRFDTADEAVVITGLNKTALIRNKSRLTEALGRIERGKAS' A
#
# COMPACT_ATOMS: atom_id res chain seq x y z
N MET A 1 -6.69 9.99 18.83
CA MET A 1 -6.06 8.71 18.44
C MET A 1 -5.91 8.67 16.93
N LYS A 2 -4.70 8.40 16.43
CA LYS A 2 -4.44 8.21 14.99
C LYS A 2 -4.96 6.82 14.60
N GLN A 3 -6.04 6.77 13.83
CA GLN A 3 -6.67 5.52 13.42
C GLN A 3 -5.77 4.81 12.40
N VAL A 4 -5.23 3.65 12.78
CA VAL A 4 -4.49 2.77 11.88
C VAL A 4 -5.50 1.84 11.23
N THR A 5 -5.57 1.85 9.91
CA THR A 5 -6.49 0.99 9.16
C THR A 5 -5.66 -0.10 8.48
N SER A 6 -5.93 -1.36 8.84
CA SER A 6 -5.39 -2.52 8.14
C SER A 6 -6.36 -2.91 7.03
N ILE A 7 -5.87 -2.92 5.79
CA ILE A 7 -6.62 -3.34 4.61
C ILE A 7 -5.87 -4.54 4.04
N ARG A 8 -6.54 -5.65 3.76
CA ARG A 8 -5.87 -6.75 3.06
C ARG A 8 -5.61 -6.34 1.61
N TYR A 9 -4.38 -6.57 1.15
CA TYR A 9 -3.99 -6.35 -0.24
C TYR A 9 -3.41 -7.67 -0.77
N GLY A 10 -4.22 -8.44 -1.49
CA GLY A 10 -3.88 -9.84 -1.78
C GLY A 10 -3.92 -10.70 -0.50
N ALA A 11 -2.92 -11.57 -0.31
CA ALA A 11 -2.77 -12.38 0.90
C ALA A 11 -2.11 -11.62 2.07
N GLU A 12 -1.38 -10.54 1.77
CA GLU A 12 -0.56 -9.83 2.75
C GLU A 12 -1.27 -8.59 3.33
N PRO A 13 -1.00 -8.24 4.60
CA PRO A 13 -1.58 -7.06 5.24
C PRO A 13 -0.93 -5.77 4.73
N LEU A 14 -1.75 -4.83 4.24
CA LEU A 14 -1.35 -3.45 3.99
C LEU A 14 -1.79 -2.57 5.17
N VAL A 15 -0.82 -1.93 5.82
CA VAL A 15 -1.08 -1.03 6.94
C VAL A 15 -1.07 0.41 6.44
N VAL A 16 -2.15 1.15 6.71
CA VAL A 16 -2.25 2.58 6.42
C VAL A 16 -2.09 3.38 7.71
N MET A 17 -1.07 4.24 7.76
CA MET A 17 -0.71 5.03 8.94
C MET A 17 -0.83 6.53 8.67
N PRO A 18 -1.51 7.32 9.49
CA PRO A 18 -1.55 8.78 9.33
C PRO A 18 -0.27 9.47 9.87
N GLU A 19 0.33 10.34 9.07
CA GLU A 19 1.60 11.04 9.39
C GLU A 19 1.39 12.28 10.26
N GLY A 20 0.19 12.88 10.25
CA GLY A 20 -0.21 13.97 11.16
C GLY A 20 -0.39 15.33 10.48
N ASP A 21 0.10 15.48 9.27
CA ASP A 21 -0.05 16.66 8.40
C ASP A 21 -1.10 16.43 7.29
N GLY A 22 -2.03 15.51 7.52
CA GLY A 22 -3.01 15.08 6.52
C GLY A 22 -2.45 14.12 5.45
N ARG A 23 -1.18 13.71 5.58
CA ARG A 23 -0.59 12.64 4.78
C ARG A 23 -0.64 11.29 5.49
N TYR A 24 -0.32 10.26 4.71
CA TYR A 24 -0.42 8.86 5.08
C TYR A 24 0.81 8.11 4.60
N SER A 25 1.22 7.11 5.37
CA SER A 25 2.17 6.08 4.96
C SER A 25 1.43 4.78 4.65
N LEU A 26 1.94 4.05 3.66
CA LEU A 26 1.58 2.66 3.37
C LEU A 26 2.74 1.76 3.77
N ARG A 27 2.48 0.77 4.61
CA ARG A 27 3.46 -0.24 5.00
C ARG A 27 2.99 -1.61 4.53
N PHE A 28 3.87 -2.28 3.80
CA PHE A 28 3.74 -3.66 3.36
C PHE A 28 4.68 -4.48 4.23
N ASP A 29 4.10 -5.32 5.08
CA ASP A 29 4.86 -6.29 5.87
C ASP A 29 4.73 -7.64 5.19
N THR A 30 5.84 -8.12 4.61
CA THR A 30 5.96 -9.50 4.12
C THR A 30 6.84 -10.30 5.08
N ALA A 31 6.87 -11.62 4.94
CA ALA A 31 7.70 -12.49 5.78
C ALA A 31 9.20 -12.14 5.74
N ASP A 32 9.67 -11.59 4.62
CA ASP A 32 11.09 -11.38 4.35
C ASP A 32 11.49 -9.89 4.23
N GLU A 33 10.55 -8.99 3.93
CA GLU A 33 10.81 -7.56 3.72
C GLU A 33 9.68 -6.66 4.23
N ALA A 34 10.06 -5.52 4.80
CA ALA A 34 9.14 -4.43 5.16
C ALA A 34 9.39 -3.21 4.26
N VAL A 35 8.41 -2.86 3.42
CA VAL A 35 8.46 -1.68 2.55
C VAL A 35 7.50 -0.61 3.07
N VAL A 36 7.99 0.63 3.18
CA VAL A 36 7.18 1.78 3.61
C VAL A 36 7.22 2.88 2.56
N ILE A 37 6.04 3.34 2.13
CA ILE A 37 5.86 4.50 1.26
C ILE A 37 5.25 5.62 2.10
N THR A 38 5.95 6.73 2.27
CA THR A 38 5.54 7.86 3.12
C THR A 38 5.05 9.07 2.32
N GLY A 39 4.40 10.02 2.98
CA GLY A 39 4.10 11.33 2.43
C GLY A 39 2.91 11.39 1.46
N LEU A 40 2.05 10.37 1.45
CA LEU A 40 0.95 10.25 0.49
C LEU A 40 -0.25 11.08 0.95
N ASN A 41 -0.72 12.02 0.12
CA ASN A 41 -2.00 12.67 0.38
C ASN A 41 -3.18 11.73 0.08
N LYS A 42 -4.35 11.99 0.70
CA LYS A 42 -5.55 11.14 0.58
C LYS A 42 -5.99 10.90 -0.87
N THR A 43 -5.91 11.92 -1.72
CA THR A 43 -6.29 11.83 -3.14
C THR A 43 -5.35 10.91 -3.91
N ALA A 44 -4.05 11.02 -3.66
CA ALA A 44 -3.04 10.15 -4.24
C ALA A 44 -3.23 8.70 -3.81
N LEU A 45 -3.57 8.43 -2.54
CA LEU A 45 -3.88 7.09 -2.08
C LEU A 45 -5.04 6.45 -2.85
N ILE A 46 -6.17 7.14 -2.94
CA ILE A 46 -7.37 6.63 -3.60
C ILE A 46 -7.12 6.43 -5.10
N ARG A 47 -6.50 7.41 -5.76
CA ARG A 47 -6.24 7.38 -7.21
C ARG A 47 -5.22 6.31 -7.59
N ASN A 48 -4.19 6.10 -6.76
CA ASN A 48 -3.14 5.14 -7.07
C ASN A 48 -3.48 3.70 -6.68
N LYS A 49 -4.49 3.44 -5.84
CA LYS A 49 -4.93 2.07 -5.51
C LYS A 49 -5.14 1.21 -6.77
N SER A 50 -5.90 1.72 -7.75
CA SER A 50 -6.19 0.99 -8.98
C SER A 50 -4.93 0.74 -9.83
N ARG A 51 -4.08 1.77 -9.96
CA ARG A 51 -2.81 1.68 -10.71
C ARG A 51 -1.82 0.71 -10.08
N LEU A 52 -1.74 0.68 -8.75
CA LEU A 52 -0.94 -0.29 -8.00
C LEU A 52 -1.41 -1.72 -8.26
N THR A 53 -2.73 -1.97 -8.19
CA THR A 53 -3.30 -3.29 -8.47
C THR A 53 -3.05 -3.74 -9.90
N GLU A 54 -3.19 -2.85 -10.86
CA GLU A 54 -2.89 -3.15 -12.26
C GLU A 54 -1.40 -3.45 -12.50
N ALA A 55 -0.50 -2.62 -11.94
CA ALA A 55 0.94 -2.81 -12.07
C ALA A 55 1.41 -4.13 -11.46
N LEU A 56 0.92 -4.49 -10.27
CA LEU A 56 1.27 -5.74 -9.60
C LEU A 56 0.74 -6.96 -10.35
N GLY A 57 -0.51 -6.92 -10.85
CA GLY A 57 -1.04 -8.01 -11.67
C GLY A 57 -0.28 -8.20 -12.99
N ARG A 58 0.38 -7.16 -13.53
CA ARG A 58 1.29 -7.30 -14.67
C ARG A 58 2.59 -7.99 -14.28
N ILE A 59 3.16 -7.66 -13.12
CA ILE A 59 4.38 -8.31 -12.60
C ILE A 59 4.15 -9.80 -12.34
N GLU A 60 3.03 -10.16 -11.71
CA GLU A 60 2.68 -11.56 -11.46
C GLU A 60 2.54 -12.36 -12.76
N ARG A 61 1.85 -11.80 -13.77
CA ARG A 61 1.70 -12.43 -15.09
C ARG A 61 3.02 -12.53 -15.85
N GLY A 62 3.92 -11.55 -15.68
CA GLY A 62 5.25 -11.56 -16.28
C GLY A 62 6.24 -12.51 -15.60
N LYS A 63 5.99 -12.92 -14.35
CA LYS A 63 6.78 -13.95 -13.64
C LYS A 63 6.33 -15.38 -13.94
N ALA A 64 5.17 -15.58 -14.57
CA ALA A 64 4.63 -16.89 -14.95
C ALA A 64 5.04 -17.36 -16.36
N SER A 65 6.03 -16.69 -16.98
CA SER A 65 6.53 -16.97 -18.34
C SER A 65 7.94 -17.54 -18.30
#